data_AF-A0A7C8ZSJ6-F1
#
_entry.id   AF-A0A7C8ZSJ6-F1
#
_cell.length_a   1.000
_cell.length_b   1.000
_cell.length_c   1.000
_cell.angle_alpha   90.00
_cell.angle_beta   90.00
_cell.angle_gamma   90.00
#
_symmetry.space_group_name_H-M   'P 1'
#
loop_
_entity.id
_entity.type
_entity.pdbx_description
1 polymer ?
#
loop_
_entity_poly.entity_id
_entity_poly.type
_entity_poly.pdbx_seq_one_letter_code
_entity_poly.pdbx_strand_id
1 'polypeptide(L)'
;MATNGEESKQSQEIRHQEVGHKSLLQSDALYQYILETSVYPREPEPMKELREITAKHPWNLMTTSADEGQFLNMLLKLINAKKTIEIGVYTGYSLLATALAIPDDGKILAMDINRENYELG
;
A
#
# COMPACT_ATOMS: atom_id res chain seq x y z
N MET A 1 -0.46 42.94 -21.12
CA MET A 1 1.00 43.16 -20.97
C MET A 1 1.21 43.90 -19.66
N ALA A 2 1.88 43.23 -18.70
CA ALA A 2 2.38 43.64 -17.37
C ALA A 2 2.39 42.36 -16.51
N THR A 3 3.32 41.41 -16.71
CA THR A 3 4.66 41.24 -16.11
C THR A 3 4.74 41.39 -14.59
N ASN A 4 5.23 40.29 -13.99
CA ASN A 4 6.08 40.15 -12.80
C ASN A 4 5.42 39.64 -11.51
N GLY A 5 5.96 38.52 -11.05
CA GLY A 5 5.71 37.92 -9.74
C GLY A 5 5.99 36.42 -9.70
N GLU A 6 7.14 35.98 -10.22
CA GLU A 6 7.72 34.69 -9.83
C GLU A 6 7.98 34.72 -8.32
N GLU A 7 7.16 34.04 -7.53
CA GLU A 7 7.40 33.65 -6.13
C GLU A 7 6.19 32.77 -5.76
N SER A 8 6.28 31.47 -5.54
CA SER A 8 7.33 30.74 -4.87
C SER A 8 7.22 29.27 -5.27
N LYS A 9 8.29 28.75 -5.88
CA LYS A 9 8.64 27.33 -5.81
C LYS A 9 8.88 27.01 -4.33
N GLN A 10 7.87 26.49 -3.66
CA GLN A 10 8.07 25.64 -2.49
C GLN A 10 7.40 24.31 -2.77
N SER A 11 8.06 23.52 -3.63
CA SER A 11 8.04 22.08 -3.49
C SER A 11 8.51 21.80 -2.06
N GLN A 12 7.57 21.64 -1.13
CA GLN A 12 7.89 21.16 0.20
C GLN A 12 8.46 19.76 0.01
N GLU A 13 9.79 19.66 0.03
CA GLU A 13 10.48 18.42 0.37
C GLU A 13 9.94 17.99 1.73
N ILE A 14 8.92 17.14 1.74
CA ILE A 14 8.53 16.40 2.93
C ILE A 14 9.67 15.43 3.17
N ARG A 15 10.69 15.90 3.91
CA ARG A 15 11.71 15.04 4.50
C ARG A 15 11.01 14.17 5.52
N HIS A 16 10.63 12.98 5.09
CA HIS A 16 10.19 11.94 6.01
C HIS A 16 11.34 11.74 7.00
N GLN A 17 11.06 12.00 8.29
CA GLN A 17 12.00 11.68 9.36
C GLN A 17 12.38 10.20 9.23
N GLU A 18 13.66 9.88 9.38
CA GLU A 18 14.10 8.48 9.47
C GLU A 18 13.30 7.80 10.58
N VAL A 19 12.39 6.90 10.20
CA VAL A 19 11.63 6.11 11.13
C VAL A 19 12.64 5.21 11.83
N GLY A 20 12.87 5.41 13.13
CA GLY A 20 13.94 4.73 13.86
C GLY A 20 13.84 3.19 13.85
N HIS A 21 12.68 2.65 13.50
CA HIS A 21 12.40 1.22 13.42
C HIS A 21 11.40 0.92 12.28
N LYS A 22 11.52 -0.27 11.66
CA LYS A 22 10.71 -0.67 10.49
C LYS A 22 9.27 -1.08 10.82
N SER A 23 8.98 -1.35 12.09
CA SER A 23 7.67 -1.84 12.53
C SER A 23 7.37 -1.46 13.98
N LEU A 24 6.19 -1.86 14.46
CA LEU A 24 5.76 -1.69 15.85
C LEU A 24 6.33 -2.75 16.81
N LEU A 25 7.12 -3.70 16.30
CA LEU A 25 7.67 -4.80 17.09
C LEU A 25 8.96 -4.39 17.82
N GLN A 26 9.34 -5.19 18.81
CA GLN A 26 10.53 -4.93 19.65
C GLN A 26 11.86 -4.86 18.88
N SER A 27 11.94 -5.43 17.67
CA SER A 27 13.15 -5.38 16.84
C SER A 27 12.82 -5.60 15.36
N ASP A 28 13.63 -4.99 14.49
CA ASP A 28 13.58 -5.22 13.05
C ASP A 28 13.83 -6.70 12.69
N ALA A 29 14.68 -7.39 13.47
CA ALA A 29 14.97 -8.81 13.26
C ALA A 29 13.72 -9.68 13.48
N LEU A 30 12.90 -9.36 14.49
CA LEU A 30 11.64 -10.08 14.72
C LEU A 30 10.64 -9.83 13.58
N TYR A 31 10.54 -8.58 13.11
CA TYR A 31 9.70 -8.25 11.97
C TYR A 31 10.13 -8.99 10.70
N GLN A 32 11.42 -8.96 10.40
CA GLN A 32 11.98 -9.64 9.24
C GLN A 32 11.76 -11.16 9.31
N TYR A 33 11.88 -11.77 10.50
CA TYR A 33 11.59 -13.18 10.71
C TYR A 33 10.14 -13.55 10.34
N ILE A 34 9.16 -12.73 10.74
CA ILE A 34 7.75 -12.93 10.38
C ILE A 34 7.59 -12.88 8.87
N LEU A 35 8.18 -11.86 8.24
CA LEU A 35 8.07 -11.66 6.79
C LEU A 35 8.64 -12.85 6.01
N GLU A 36 9.87 -13.24 6.30
CA GLU A 36 10.58 -14.31 5.58
C GLU A 36 9.99 -15.70 5.83
N THR A 37 9.49 -15.95 7.04
CA THR A 37 9.01 -17.29 7.43
C THR A 37 7.54 -17.50 7.08
N SER A 38 6.71 -16.46 7.21
CA SER A 38 5.25 -16.62 7.18
C SER A 38 4.55 -15.80 6.10
N VAL A 39 5.14 -14.70 5.63
CA VAL A 39 4.49 -13.75 4.71
C VAL A 39 4.96 -13.97 3.28
N TYR A 40 6.21 -13.66 2.96
CA TYR A 40 6.73 -13.71 1.58
C TYR A 40 6.57 -15.08 0.91
N PRO A 41 6.77 -16.24 1.58
CA PRO A 41 6.55 -17.54 0.95
C PRO A 41 5.08 -17.80 0.53
N ARG A 42 4.14 -16.99 1.00
CA ARG A 42 2.70 -17.10 0.72
C ARG A 42 2.14 -15.87 0.03
N GLU A 43 2.98 -14.89 -0.31
CA GLU A 43 2.54 -13.68 -1.01
C GLU A 43 2.19 -14.06 -2.46
N PRO A 44 0.98 -13.71 -2.95
CA PRO A 44 0.65 -13.90 -4.36
C PRO A 44 1.61 -13.11 -5.26
N GLU A 45 2.07 -13.71 -6.36
CA GLU A 45 3.00 -13.05 -7.29
C GLU A 45 2.51 -11.66 -7.76
N PRO A 46 1.22 -11.42 -8.09
CA PRO A 46 0.75 -10.08 -8.43
C PRO A 46 0.96 -9.05 -7.33
N MET A 47 0.85 -9.45 -6.05
CA MET A 47 1.11 -8.55 -4.92
C MET A 47 2.61 -8.24 -4.79
N LYS A 48 3.47 -9.25 -4.96
CA LYS A 48 4.92 -9.05 -4.96
C LYS A 48 5.36 -8.10 -6.07
N GLU A 49 4.86 -8.29 -7.29
CA GLU A 49 5.10 -7.38 -8.42
C GLU A 49 4.68 -5.95 -8.09
N LEU A 50 3.47 -5.78 -7.55
CA LEU A 50 2.95 -4.47 -7.17
C LEU A 50 3.78 -3.79 -6.07
N ARG A 51 4.27 -4.57 -5.10
CA ARG A 51 5.18 -4.09 -4.05
C ARG A 51 6.51 -3.61 -4.63
N GLU A 52 7.07 -4.34 -5.60
CA GLU A 52 8.32 -3.96 -6.28
C GLU A 52 8.15 -2.73 -7.18
N ILE A 53 6.98 -2.54 -7.81
CA ILE A 53 6.62 -1.31 -8.53
C ILE A 53 6.52 -0.15 -7.55
N THR A 54 5.74 -0.32 -6.49
CA THR A 54 5.47 0.72 -5.48
C THR A 54 6.75 1.16 -4.76
N ALA A 55 7.69 0.24 -4.51
CA ALA A 55 8.98 0.53 -3.87
C ALA A 55 9.82 1.58 -4.63
N LYS A 56 9.59 1.75 -5.94
CA LYS A 56 10.27 2.74 -6.79
C LYS A 56 9.57 4.10 -6.80
N HIS A 57 8.36 4.20 -6.27
CA HIS A 57 7.59 5.44 -6.23
C HIS A 57 8.09 6.36 -5.10
N PRO A 58 8.13 7.70 -5.29
CA PRO A 58 8.61 8.64 -4.26
C PRO A 58 7.86 8.57 -2.92
N TRP A 59 6.60 8.12 -2.93
CA TRP A 59 5.77 7.97 -1.73
C TRP A 59 5.59 6.52 -1.28
N ASN A 60 6.56 5.65 -1.58
CA ASN A 60 6.50 4.21 -1.26
C ASN A 60 6.17 3.89 0.20
N LEU A 61 6.53 4.76 1.15
CA LEU A 61 6.25 4.59 2.58
C LEU A 61 4.74 4.57 2.91
N MET A 62 3.87 5.04 2.00
CA MET A 62 2.42 5.00 2.19
C MET A 62 1.80 3.62 1.90
N THR A 63 2.55 2.70 1.29
CA THR A 63 2.01 1.38 0.97
C THR A 63 1.70 0.57 2.22
N THR A 64 0.60 -0.16 2.20
CA THR A 64 0.32 -1.22 3.18
C THR A 64 1.44 -2.24 3.18
N SER A 65 1.86 -2.69 4.37
CA SER A 65 2.93 -3.68 4.51
C SER A 65 2.47 -5.07 4.06
N ALA A 66 3.42 -5.95 3.71
CA ALA A 66 3.09 -7.29 3.23
C ALA A 66 2.37 -8.15 4.30
N ASP A 67 2.76 -8.00 5.56
CA ASP A 67 2.12 -8.67 6.69
C ASP A 67 0.69 -8.17 6.94
N GLU A 68 0.44 -6.87 6.81
CA GLU A 68 -0.91 -6.31 6.91
C GLU A 68 -1.79 -6.76 5.72
N GLY A 69 -1.23 -6.78 4.50
CA GLY A 69 -1.93 -7.32 3.33
C GLY A 69 -2.32 -8.80 3.49
N GLN A 70 -1.44 -9.63 4.06
CA GLN A 70 -1.76 -11.03 4.39
C GLN A 70 -2.88 -11.11 5.45
N PHE A 71 -2.81 -10.28 6.49
CA PHE A 71 -3.85 -10.22 7.52
C PHE A 71 -5.22 -9.84 6.94
N LEU A 72 -5.29 -8.79 6.11
CA LEU A 72 -6.52 -8.37 5.43
C LEU A 72 -7.09 -9.49 4.55
N ASN A 73 -6.25 -10.16 3.77
CA ASN A 73 -6.66 -11.28 2.93
C ASN A 73 -7.30 -12.42 3.76
N MET A 74 -6.67 -12.78 4.89
CA MET A 74 -7.22 -13.76 5.83
C MET A 74 -8.54 -13.29 6.45
N LEU A 75 -8.59 -12.05 6.94
CA LEU A 75 -9.77 -11.47 7.60
C LEU A 75 -10.98 -11.48 6.66
N LEU A 76 -10.81 -11.04 5.42
CA LEU A 76 -11.86 -10.99 4.41
C LEU A 76 -12.45 -12.38 4.11
N LYS A 77 -11.59 -13.40 4.04
CA LYS A 77 -12.00 -14.80 3.87
C LYS A 77 -12.79 -15.30 5.08
N LEU A 78 -12.32 -15.01 6.30
CA LEU A 78 -12.99 -15.44 7.54
C LEU A 78 -14.39 -14.84 7.69
N ILE A 79 -14.59 -13.59 7.27
CA ILE A 79 -15.89 -12.91 7.36
C ILE A 79 -16.76 -13.12 6.12
N ASN A 80 -16.29 -13.88 5.13
CA ASN A 80 -16.96 -14.12 3.85
C ASN A 80 -17.41 -12.81 3.15
N ALA A 81 -16.49 -11.84 3.07
CA ALA A 81 -16.76 -10.53 2.49
C ALA A 81 -17.10 -10.64 0.99
N LYS A 82 -18.12 -9.87 0.55
CA LYS A 82 -18.51 -9.76 -0.87
C LYS A 82 -18.63 -8.32 -1.38
N LYS A 83 -18.90 -7.36 -0.50
CA LYS A 83 -19.02 -5.94 -0.86
C LYS A 83 -18.18 -5.15 0.13
N THR A 84 -17.11 -4.55 -0.35
CA THR A 84 -16.17 -3.80 0.48
C THR A 84 -16.05 -2.36 -0.03
N ILE A 85 -15.52 -1.49 0.83
CA ILE A 85 -15.16 -0.12 0.49
C ILE A 85 -13.72 0.10 0.95
N GLU A 86 -12.92 0.76 0.13
CA GLU A 86 -11.55 1.15 0.45
C GLU A 86 -11.41 2.66 0.24
N ILE A 87 -10.93 3.36 1.27
CA ILE A 87 -10.73 4.81 1.27
C ILE A 87 -9.24 5.07 1.48
N GLY A 88 -8.58 5.62 0.45
CA GLY A 88 -7.13 5.61 0.33
C GLY A 88 -6.67 4.33 -0.35
N VAL A 89 -6.43 4.41 -1.66
CA VAL A 89 -6.00 3.31 -2.53
C VAL A 89 -4.50 3.40 -2.77
N TYR A 90 -3.97 4.60 -2.99
CA TYR A 90 -2.61 4.83 -3.43
C TYR A 90 -2.27 3.96 -4.66
N THR A 91 -1.23 3.14 -4.60
CA THR A 91 -0.84 2.17 -5.65
C THR A 91 -1.52 0.81 -5.47
N GLY A 92 -2.52 0.67 -4.60
CA GLY A 92 -3.43 -0.47 -4.63
C GLY A 92 -2.98 -1.77 -3.96
N TYR A 93 -1.93 -1.79 -3.13
CA TYR A 93 -1.50 -3.05 -2.46
C TYR A 93 -2.60 -3.66 -1.57
N SER A 94 -3.26 -2.85 -0.73
CA SER A 94 -4.44 -3.26 0.06
C SER A 94 -5.64 -3.63 -0.82
N LEU A 95 -5.87 -2.85 -1.88
CA LEU A 95 -6.95 -3.07 -2.83
C LEU A 95 -6.81 -4.43 -3.53
N LEU A 96 -5.60 -4.76 -3.97
CA LEU A 96 -5.28 -6.03 -4.61
C LEU A 96 -5.38 -7.19 -3.61
N ALA A 97 -4.86 -7.02 -2.39
CA ALA A 97 -5.01 -8.01 -1.32
C ALA A 97 -6.49 -8.34 -1.06
N THR A 98 -7.34 -7.32 -1.09
CA THR A 98 -8.79 -7.43 -0.94
C THR A 98 -9.45 -8.12 -2.12
N ALA A 99 -9.12 -7.72 -3.35
CA ALA A 99 -9.66 -8.30 -4.58
C ALA A 99 -9.35 -9.80 -4.71
N LEU A 100 -8.15 -10.21 -4.31
CA LEU A 100 -7.74 -11.63 -4.30
C LEU A 100 -8.36 -12.45 -3.16
N ALA A 101 -8.98 -11.79 -2.17
CA ALA A 101 -9.57 -12.46 -1.01
C ALA A 101 -11.07 -12.73 -1.17
N ILE A 102 -11.79 -11.81 -1.81
CA ILE A 102 -13.24 -11.89 -2.00
C ILE A 102 -13.59 -12.82 -3.18
N PRO A 103 -14.83 -13.34 -3.25
CA PRO A 103 -15.26 -14.17 -4.38
C PRO A 103 -15.24 -13.42 -5.73
N ASP A 104 -15.23 -14.15 -6.84
CA ASP A 104 -15.24 -13.58 -8.21
C ASP A 104 -16.40 -12.61 -8.48
N ASP A 105 -17.55 -12.81 -7.81
CA ASP A 105 -18.72 -11.93 -7.87
C ASP A 105 -18.68 -10.75 -6.87
N GLY A 106 -17.57 -10.64 -6.15
CA GLY A 106 -17.30 -9.60 -5.17
C GLY A 106 -17.13 -8.22 -5.81
N LYS A 107 -17.39 -7.17 -5.01
CA LYS A 107 -17.30 -5.78 -5.45
C LYS A 107 -16.56 -4.94 -4.43
N ILE A 108 -15.68 -4.07 -4.93
CA ILE A 108 -14.96 -3.10 -4.11
C ILE A 108 -15.32 -1.70 -4.63
N LEU A 109 -15.78 -0.83 -3.75
CA LEU A 109 -15.82 0.61 -4.00
C LEU A 109 -14.49 1.21 -3.53
N ALA A 110 -13.60 1.53 -4.47
CA ALA A 110 -12.29 2.11 -4.18
C ALA A 110 -12.32 3.62 -4.41
N MET A 111 -11.86 4.40 -3.43
CA MET A 111 -11.85 5.86 -3.48
C MET A 111 -10.47 6.40 -3.12
N ASP A 112 -9.90 7.21 -4.01
CA ASP A 112 -8.69 7.97 -3.78
C ASP A 112 -8.82 9.34 -4.46
N ILE A 113 -8.11 10.34 -3.92
CA ILE A 113 -8.04 11.67 -4.51
C ILE A 113 -7.04 11.74 -5.67
N ASN A 114 -6.09 10.80 -5.74
CA ASN A 114 -5.05 10.76 -6.77
C ASN A 114 -5.20 9.51 -7.65
N ARG A 115 -5.67 9.72 -8.88
CA ARG A 115 -5.83 8.66 -9.89
C ARG A 115 -4.50 8.19 -10.48
N GLU A 116 -3.52 9.07 -10.62
CA GLU A 116 -2.23 8.75 -11.27
C GLU A 116 -1.46 7.68 -10.49
N ASN A 117 -1.50 7.72 -9.15
CA ASN A 117 -0.89 6.70 -8.31
C ASN A 117 -1.55 5.33 -8.48
N TYR A 118 -2.88 5.29 -8.61
CA TYR A 118 -3.62 4.04 -8.83
C TYR A 118 -3.32 3.42 -10.20
N GLU A 119 -3.13 4.25 -11.23
CA GLU A 119 -2.83 3.76 -12.59
C GLU A 119 -1.38 3.29 -12.75
N LEU A 120 -0.53 3.43 -11.73
CA LEU A 120 0.86 2.96 -11.74
C LEU A 120 0.98 1.42 -11.61
N GLY A 121 0.04 0.78 -10.90
CA GLY A 121 0.06 -0.66 -10.63
C GLY A 121 -1.23 -1.15 -10.00
#